data_AF-A0A180GL44-F1
#
_entry.id   AF-A0A180GL44-F1
#
_cell.length_a   1.000
_cell.length_b   1.000
_cell.length_c   1.000
_cell.angle_alpha   90.00
_cell.angle_beta   90.00
_cell.angle_gamma   90.00
#
_symmetry.space_group_name_H-M   'P 1'
#
loop_
_entity.id
_entity.type
_entity.pdbx_description
1 polymer ?
#
loop_
_entity_poly.entity_id
_entity_poly.type
_entity_poly.pdbx_seq_one_letter_code
_entity_poly.pdbx_strand_id
1 'polypeptide(L)' 'MSYVIFGKRVLNEHLAVATLAVFGTGVALAMRGGSKADKSQIPAPVIASSSKDEEAFIREFVANMEREDAASKKH' A
#
# COMPACT_ATOMS: atom_id res chain seq x y z
N MET A 1 -8.20 33.79 11.63
CA MET A 1 -9.49 33.66 10.91
C MET A 1 -10.32 32.57 11.58
N SER A 2 -11.63 32.73 11.71
CA SER A 2 -12.53 31.77 12.37
C SER A 2 -13.79 31.55 11.55
N TYR A 3 -14.33 30.35 11.56
CA TYR A 3 -15.55 29.97 10.83
C TYR A 3 -16.68 29.63 11.79
N VAL A 4 -17.92 29.86 11.39
CA VAL A 4 -19.09 29.40 12.15
C VAL A 4 -19.54 28.06 11.58
N ILE A 5 -19.42 27.00 12.39
CA ILE A 5 -19.81 25.64 12.03
C ILE A 5 -20.85 25.21 13.06
N PHE A 6 -22.05 24.80 12.60
CA PHE A 6 -23.18 24.44 13.47
C PHE A 6 -23.50 25.48 14.56
N GLY A 7 -23.41 26.78 14.22
CA GLY A 7 -23.67 27.88 15.16
C GLY A 7 -22.56 28.13 16.20
N LYS A 8 -21.45 27.40 16.16
CA LYS A 8 -20.28 27.61 17.01
C LYS A 8 -19.14 28.24 16.22
N ARG A 9 -18.43 29.21 16.82
CA ARG A 9 -17.19 29.74 16.25
C ARG A 9 -16.06 28.72 16.44
N VAL A 10 -15.44 28.32 15.35
CA VAL A 10 -14.31 27.39 15.30
C VAL A 10 -13.12 28.11 14.68
N LEU A 11 -11.97 28.08 15.37
CA LEU A 11 -10.75 28.72 14.90
C LEU A 11 -10.11 27.88 13.77
N ASN A 12 -9.55 28.54 12.76
CA ASN A 12 -9.02 27.86 11.55
C ASN A 12 -7.96 26.80 11.89
N GLU A 13 -7.07 27.07 12.85
CA GLU A 13 -6.02 26.12 13.26
C GLU A 13 -6.59 24.81 13.81
N HIS A 14 -7.69 24.88 14.56
CA HIS A 14 -8.35 23.71 15.13
C HIS A 14 -9.07 22.91 14.04
N LEU A 15 -9.69 23.60 13.07
CA LEU A 15 -10.35 22.97 11.93
C LEU A 15 -9.34 22.23 11.04
N ALA A 16 -8.18 22.85 10.77
CA ALA A 16 -7.11 22.25 9.99
C ALA A 16 -6.53 21.01 10.69
N VAL A 17 -6.20 21.11 11.98
CA VAL A 17 -5.66 19.99 12.76
C VAL A 17 -6.68 18.85 12.84
N ALA A 18 -7.96 19.15 13.09
CA ALA A 18 -9.01 18.13 13.14
C ALA A 18 -9.17 17.40 11.80
N THR A 19 -9.15 18.14 10.69
CA THR A 19 -9.27 17.54 9.34
C THR A 19 -8.09 16.61 9.05
N LEU A 20 -6.86 17.06 9.32
CA LEU A 20 -5.65 16.25 9.13
C LEU A 20 -5.64 15.02 10.04
N ALA A 21 -6.08 15.15 11.29
CA ALA A 21 -6.17 14.03 12.22
C ALA A 21 -7.21 12.99 11.77
N VAL A 22 -8.41 13.43 11.37
CA VAL A 22 -9.46 12.53 10.87
C VAL A 22 -9.01 11.83 9.59
N PHE A 23 -8.43 12.58 8.65
CA PHE A 23 -7.94 12.02 7.40
C PHE A 23 -6.81 11.01 7.64
N GLY A 24 -5.78 11.39 8.41
CA GLY A 24 -4.65 10.53 8.71
C GLY A 24 -5.05 9.26 9.47
N THR A 25 -5.94 9.36 10.45
CA THR A 25 -6.47 8.19 11.17
C THR A 25 -7.35 7.32 10.29
N GLY A 26 -8.16 7.91 9.41
CA GLY A 26 -8.97 7.18 8.43
C GLY A 26 -8.11 6.36 7.47
N VAL A 27 -7.05 6.96 6.91
CA VAL A 27 -6.07 6.26 6.07
C VAL A 27 -5.36 5.17 6.86
N ALA A 28 -4.87 5.48 8.07
CA ALA A 28 -4.19 4.50 8.89
C ALA A 28 -5.08 3.30 9.23
N LEU A 29 -6.37 3.52 9.55
CA LEU A 29 -7.32 2.44 9.81
C LEU A 29 -7.63 1.62 8.55
N ALA A 30 -7.79 2.28 7.40
CA ALA A 30 -7.98 1.59 6.11
C ALA A 30 -6.78 0.71 5.75
N MET A 31 -5.56 1.18 6.04
CA MET A 31 -4.32 0.43 5.79
C MET A 31 -4.02 -0.64 6.86
N ARG A 32 -4.56 -0.50 8.08
CA ARG A 32 -4.35 -1.46 9.17
C ARG A 32 -5.08 -2.79 8.96
N GLY A 33 -6.12 -2.79 8.12
CA GLY A 33 -7.00 -3.93 7.86
C GLY A 33 -6.67 -4.71 6.58
N GLY A 34 -5.40 -4.99 6.32
CA GLY A 34 -5.00 -5.95 5.29
C GLY A 34 -4.64 -7.28 5.92
N SER A 35 -5.59 -8.23 5.99
CA SER A 35 -5.21 -9.65 6.02
C SER A 35 -4.17 -9.87 4.92
N LYS A 36 -3.04 -10.53 5.23
CA LYS A 36 -1.99 -10.88 4.24
C LYS A 36 -2.71 -11.21 2.94
N ALA A 37 -2.55 -10.37 1.91
CA ALA A 37 -3.16 -10.64 0.62
C ALA A 37 -2.81 -12.09 0.32
N ASP A 38 -3.84 -12.92 0.17
CA ASP A 38 -3.63 -14.31 -0.17
C ASP A 38 -2.85 -14.26 -1.49
N LYS A 39 -1.55 -14.60 -1.44
CA LYS A 39 -0.67 -14.50 -2.61
C LYS A 39 -1.21 -15.35 -3.77
N SER A 40 -2.16 -16.25 -3.49
CA SER A 40 -2.90 -17.03 -4.47
C SER A 40 -3.89 -16.21 -5.33
N GLN A 41 -4.28 -15.00 -4.91
CA GLN A 41 -5.19 -14.12 -5.65
C GLN A 41 -4.49 -12.99 -6.41
N ILE A 42 -3.18 -12.83 -6.25
CA ILE A 42 -2.39 -11.92 -7.09
C ILE A 42 -2.10 -12.70 -8.38
N PRO A 43 -2.72 -12.37 -9.52
CA PRO A 43 -2.36 -13.03 -10.77
C PRO A 43 -0.87 -12.81 -10.99
N ALA A 44 -0.15 -13.90 -11.29
CA ALA A 44 1.27 -13.82 -11.60
C ALA A 44 1.46 -12.74 -12.70
N PRO A 45 2.45 -11.85 -12.55
CA PRO A 45 2.70 -10.83 -13.55
C PRO A 45 2.89 -11.51 -14.91
N VAL A 46 2.15 -11.05 -15.92
CA VAL A 46 2.28 -11.57 -17.27
C VAL A 46 3.66 -11.13 -17.79
N ILE A 47 4.61 -12.06 -17.79
CA ILE A 47 5.92 -11.87 -18.40
C ILE A 47 5.71 -11.98 -19.91
N ALA A 48 5.57 -10.83 -20.58
CA ALA A 48 5.56 -10.74 -22.03
C ALA A 48 6.92 -10.17 -22.47
N SER A 49 7.80 -11.00 -23.04
CA SER A 49 9.02 -10.53 -23.70
C SER A 49 8.99 -10.82 -25.20
N SER A 50 9.76 -10.05 -25.96
CA SER A 50 9.88 -10.20 -27.41
C SER A 50 10.64 -11.47 -27.83
N SER A 51 11.34 -12.15 -26.91
CA SER A 51 12.13 -13.35 -27.18
C SER A 51 11.91 -14.42 -26.11
N LYS A 52 11.83 -15.69 -26.52
CA LYS A 52 11.64 -16.85 -25.62
C LYS A 52 12.77 -17.01 -24.61
N ASP A 53 13.98 -16.60 -24.99
CA ASP A 53 15.17 -16.70 -24.14
C ASP A 53 15.14 -15.66 -23.00
N GLU A 54 14.71 -14.43 -23.31
CA GLU A 54 14.55 -13.37 -22.32
C GLU A 54 13.42 -13.68 -21.33
N GLU A 55 12.32 -14.30 -21.78
CA GLU A 55 11.28 -14.77 -20.85
C GLU A 55 11.79 -15.82 -19.88
N ALA A 56 12.65 -16.75 -20.34
CA ALA A 56 13.24 -17.77 -19.48
C ALA A 56 14.17 -17.14 -18.43
N PHE A 57 15.01 -16.19 -18.85
CA PHE A 57 15.88 -15.43 -17.95
C PHE A 57 15.08 -14.64 -16.89
N ILE A 58 14.04 -13.92 -17.30
CA ILE A 58 13.21 -13.12 -16.37
C ILE A 58 12.50 -14.04 -15.36
N ARG A 59 12.00 -15.21 -15.80
CA ARG A 59 11.38 -16.20 -14.91
C ARG A 59 12.36 -16.74 -13.88
N GLU A 60 13.58 -17.06 -14.29
CA GLU A 60 14.61 -17.56 -13.38
C GLU A 60 15.07 -16.48 -12.39
N PHE A 61 15.25 -15.24 -12.85
CA PHE A 61 15.60 -14.11 -12.02
C PHE A 61 14.54 -13.84 -10.93
N VAL A 62 13.26 -13.77 -11.32
CA VAL A 62 12.15 -13.57 -10.38
C VAL A 62 12.06 -14.74 -9.39
N ALA A 63 12.20 -15.99 -9.86
CA ALA A 63 12.14 -17.17 -9.00
C ALA A 63 13.28 -17.21 -7.95
N ASN A 64 14.48 -16.73 -8.30
CA ASN A 64 15.60 -16.65 -7.36
C ASN A 64 15.37 -15.56 -6.31
N MET A 65 14.92 -14.37 -6.71
CA MET A 65 14.58 -13.30 -5.76
C MET A 65 13.49 -13.71 -4.77
N GLU A 66 12.43 -14.40 -5.23
CA GLU A 66 11.37 -14.87 -4.34
C GLU A 66 11.87 -15.90 -3.32
N ARG A 67 12.83 -16.75 -3.69
CA ARG A 67 13.46 -17.70 -2.76
C ARG A 67 14.31 -16.99 -1.71
N GLU A 68 15.06 -15.97 -2.10
CA GLU A 68 15.88 -15.17 -1.18
C GLU A 68 15.02 -14.36 -0.21
N ASP A 69 13.93 -13.76 -0.68
CA ASP A 69 12.95 -13.06 0.17
C ASP A 69 12.22 -14.01 1.13
N ALA A 70 11.92 -15.24 0.71
CA ALA A 70 11.34 -16.25 1.58
C ALA A 70 12.34 -16.75 2.64
N ALA A 71 13.63 -16.81 2.31
CA ALA A 71 14.69 -17.20 3.24
C ALA A 71 14.97 -16.09 4.27
N SER A 72 14.98 -14.82 3.85
CA SER A 72 15.22 -13.67 4.74
C SER A 72 14.08 -13.43 5.73
N LYS A 73 12.82 -13.70 5.34
CA LYS A 73 11.65 -13.60 6.23
C LYS A 73 11.52 -14.71 7.29
N LYS A 74 12.34 -15.77 7.20
CA LYS A 74 12.28 -16.92 8.11
C LYS A 74 13.29 -16.82 9.27
N HIS A 75 14.13 -15.78 9.27
CA HIS A 75 15.05 -15.40 10.35
C HIS A 75 14.57 -14.12 11.05
#